data_AF-A0A914BRQ0-F1
#
_entry.id   AF-A0A914BRQ0-F1
#
_cell.length_a   1.000
_cell.length_b   1.000
_cell.length_c   1.000
_cell.angle_alpha   90.00
_cell.angle_beta   90.00
_cell.angle_gamma   90.00
#
_symmetry.space_group_name_H-M   'P 1'
#
loop_
_entity.id
_entity.type
_entity.pdbx_description
1 polymer ?
#
loop_
_entity_poly.entity_id
_entity_poly.type
_entity_poly.pdbx_seq_one_letter_code
_entity_poly.pdbx_strand_id
1 'polypeptide(L)'
;MSNTKLQTLRLLRSLLRELREVKNSSPRNTMAYGYLMDQFRKNQVTSEKYCKEHNEMLHQAQTYLCLLRSTREHEALQAVYRRGERTVAESANLVGLQLPKPYEE
;
A
#
# COMPACT_ATOMS: atom_id res chain seq x y z
N MET A 1 27.50 11.71 -6.39
CA MET A 1 26.92 11.72 -5.03
C MET A 1 25.63 12.56 -4.88
N SER A 2 25.25 13.44 -5.82
CA SER A 2 24.03 14.26 -5.73
C SER A 2 22.71 13.50 -6.02
N ASN A 3 22.76 12.44 -6.82
CA ASN A 3 21.56 11.74 -7.31
C ASN A 3 20.89 10.86 -6.22
N THR A 4 21.68 10.25 -5.32
CA THR A 4 21.18 9.37 -4.25
C THR A 4 20.41 10.12 -3.17
N LYS A 5 20.85 11.33 -2.81
CA LYS A 5 20.14 12.19 -1.84
C LYS A 5 18.78 12.66 -2.36
N LEU A 6 18.66 12.90 -3.66
CA LEU A 6 17.38 13.22 -4.27
C LEU A 6 16.44 11.99 -4.28
N GLN A 7 16.99 10.81 -4.53
CA GLN A 7 16.27 9.53 -4.52
C GLN A 7 15.73 9.20 -3.12
N THR A 8 16.53 9.34 -2.06
CA THR A 8 16.07 9.12 -0.68
C THR A 8 14.95 10.07 -0.28
N LEU A 9 15.04 11.35 -0.65
CA LEU A 9 13.98 12.33 -0.38
C LEU A 9 12.68 12.02 -1.14
N ARG A 10 12.78 11.57 -2.40
CA ARG A 10 11.61 11.12 -3.18
C ARG A 10 10.97 9.88 -2.56
N LEU A 11 11.79 8.93 -2.09
CA LEU A 11 11.33 7.72 -1.43
C LEU A 11 10.62 8.04 -0.11
N LEU A 12 11.22 8.88 0.72
CA LEU A 12 10.62 9.34 1.98
C LEU A 12 9.28 10.05 1.73
N ARG A 13 9.21 10.96 0.75
CA ARG A 13 7.96 11.62 0.38
C ARG A 13 6.89 10.63 -0.08
N SER A 14 7.29 9.61 -0.83
CA SER A 14 6.36 8.56 -1.28
C SER A 14 5.82 7.76 -0.11
N LEU A 15 6.68 7.34 0.83
CA LEU A 15 6.27 6.65 2.06
C LEU A 15 5.31 7.47 2.91
N LEU A 16 5.62 8.76 3.10
CA LEU A 16 4.76 9.67 3.85
C LEU A 16 3.41 9.91 3.16
N ARG A 17 3.37 9.87 1.83
CA ARG A 17 2.12 9.94 1.07
C ARG A 17 1.28 8.69 1.33
N GLU A 18 1.83 7.50 1.17
CA GLU A 18 1.08 6.26 1.45
C GLU A 18 0.56 6.21 2.90
N LEU A 19 1.38 6.62 3.88
CA LEU A 19 0.94 6.69 5.28
C LEU A 19 -0.21 7.67 5.50
N ARG A 20 -0.26 8.75 4.73
CA ARG A 20 -1.38 9.71 4.78
C ARG A 20 -2.65 9.08 4.20
N GLU A 21 -2.54 8.40 3.07
CA GLU A 21 -3.68 7.74 2.41
C GLU A 21 -4.29 6.66 3.31
N VAL A 22 -3.46 5.83 3.96
CA VAL A 22 -3.95 4.76 4.85
C VAL A 22 -4.66 5.31 6.09
N LYS A 23 -4.10 6.35 6.73
CA LYS A 23 -4.61 6.85 8.02
C LYS A 23 -5.63 7.98 7.89
N ASN A 24 -5.88 8.50 6.68
CA ASN A 24 -6.68 9.70 6.41
C ASN A 24 -6.36 10.89 7.33
N SER A 25 -5.10 10.98 7.79
CA SER A 25 -4.68 11.91 8.83
C SER A 25 -3.24 12.37 8.59
N SER A 26 -2.85 13.47 9.23
CA SER A 26 -1.48 13.98 9.12
C SER A 26 -0.49 12.89 9.56
N PRO A 27 0.46 12.48 8.69
CA PRO A 27 1.40 11.42 9.03
C PRO A 27 2.26 11.81 10.24
N ARG A 28 2.44 13.12 10.49
CA ARG A 28 3.24 13.68 11.60
C ARG A 28 2.83 13.19 12.98
N ASN A 29 1.56 12.84 13.18
CA ASN A 29 1.04 12.38 14.48
C ASN A 29 1.14 10.86 14.67
N THR A 30 1.85 10.16 13.78
CA THR A 30 1.95 8.70 13.81
C THR A 30 3.34 8.28 14.26
N MET A 31 3.43 7.25 15.10
CA MET A 31 4.70 6.66 15.54
C MET A 31 5.60 6.27 14.35
N ALA A 32 4.99 5.78 13.26
CA ALA A 32 5.67 5.49 12.00
C ALA A 32 6.42 6.69 11.40
N TYR A 33 5.90 7.91 11.53
CA TYR A 33 6.57 9.11 11.05
C TYR A 33 7.83 9.42 11.84
N GLY A 34 7.75 9.33 13.18
CA GLY A 34 8.90 9.51 14.05
C GLY A 34 10.00 8.50 13.75
N TYR A 35 9.62 7.22 13.63
CA TYR A 35 10.54 6.15 13.27
C TYR A 35 11.20 6.37 11.90
N LEU A 36 10.42 6.68 10.86
CA LEU A 36 10.96 6.92 9.52
C LEU A 36 11.94 8.10 9.51
N MET A 37 11.61 9.21 10.19
CA MET A 37 12.51 10.36 10.27
C MET A 37 13.80 10.04 11.00
N ASP A 38 13.73 9.27 12.09
CA ASP A 38 14.91 8.82 12.84
C ASP A 38 15.81 7.89 11.99
N GLN A 39 15.22 6.90 11.32
CA GLN A 39 15.95 5.97 10.44
C GLN A 39 16.61 6.68 9.26
N PHE A 40 15.90 7.61 8.59
CA PHE A 40 16.47 8.35 7.46
C PHE A 40 17.57 9.33 7.91
N ARG A 41 17.47 9.93 9.11
CA ARG A 41 18.51 10.81 9.67
C ARG A 41 19.75 10.01 10.09
N LYS A 42 19.58 8.89 10.79
CA LYS A 42 20.70 8.01 11.19
C LYS A 42 21.51 7.57 9.98
N ASN A 43 20.83 7.08 8.94
CA ASN A 43 21.47 6.60 7.71
C ASN A 43 21.99 7.73 6.77
N GLN A 44 21.68 9.00 7.04
CA GLN A 44 22.26 10.13 6.32
C GLN A 44 23.67 10.47 6.84
N VAL A 45 23.93 10.25 8.13
CA VAL A 45 25.18 10.61 8.80
C VAL A 45 26.25 9.52 8.64
N THR A 46 25.86 8.25 8.47
CA THR A 46 26.79 7.10 8.39
C THR A 46 27.47 6.92 7.02
N SER A 47 27.56 7.97 6.19
CA SER A 47 28.01 7.88 4.79
C SER A 47 29.47 7.48 4.57
N GLU A 48 30.30 7.48 5.62
CA GLU A 48 31.74 7.19 5.49
C GLU A 48 32.15 5.74 5.70
N LYS A 49 31.29 4.85 6.24
CA LYS A 49 31.73 3.48 6.55
C LYS A 49 31.29 2.36 5.61
N TYR A 50 30.05 2.25 5.14
CA TYR A 50 29.71 1.12 4.25
C TYR A 50 28.56 1.45 3.29
N CYS A 51 28.85 1.57 1.99
CA CYS A 51 27.84 1.66 0.92
C CYS A 51 26.75 0.56 1.01
N LYS A 52 27.06 -0.57 1.67
CA LYS A 52 26.13 -1.68 1.88
C LYS A 52 24.94 -1.31 2.77
N GLU A 53 25.18 -0.67 3.91
CA GLU A 53 24.13 -0.30 4.88
C GLU A 53 23.19 0.78 4.32
N HIS A 54 23.74 1.75 3.58
CA HIS A 54 22.94 2.77 2.92
C HIS A 54 22.01 2.18 1.84
N ASN A 55 22.53 1.24 1.04
CA ASN A 55 21.75 0.54 0.04
C ASN A 55 20.70 -0.38 0.67
N GLU A 56 21.00 -0.96 1.83
CA GLU A 56 20.07 -1.79 2.60
C GLU A 56 18.87 -0.97 3.11
N MET A 57 19.10 0.21 3.69
CA MET A 57 18.00 1.08 4.12
C MET A 57 17.12 1.51 2.95
N LEU A 58 17.74 1.89 1.82
CA LEU A 58 16.99 2.23 0.60
C LEU A 58 16.14 1.06 0.13
N HIS A 59 16.69 -0.15 0.11
CA HIS A 59 15.99 -1.35 -0.28
C HIS A 59 14.82 -1.65 0.68
N GLN A 60 15.05 -1.61 2.00
CA GLN A 60 13.99 -1.78 3.01
C GLN A 60 12.87 -0.76 2.83
N ALA A 61 13.21 0.52 2.66
CA ALA A 61 12.23 1.58 2.45
C ALA A 61 11.42 1.40 1.16
N GLN A 62 12.05 0.90 0.07
CA GLN A 62 11.34 0.53 -1.15
C GLN A 62 10.39 -0.65 -0.95
N THR A 63 10.82 -1.67 -0.22
CA THR A 63 10.00 -2.85 0.12
C THR A 63 8.77 -2.44 0.93
N TYR A 64 8.93 -1.61 1.96
CA TYR A 64 7.80 -1.09 2.73
C TYR A 64 6.88 -0.20 1.89
N LEU A 65 7.42 0.60 0.98
CA LEU A 65 6.59 1.40 0.06
C LEU A 65 5.75 0.51 -0.85
N CYS A 66 6.34 -0.57 -1.38
CA CYS A 66 5.63 -1.56 -2.19
C CYS A 66 4.50 -2.22 -1.39
N LEU A 67 4.78 -2.64 -0.16
CA LEU A 67 3.78 -3.25 0.75
C LEU A 67 2.61 -2.31 1.03
N LEU A 68 2.86 -1.04 1.36
CA LEU A 68 1.79 -0.08 1.65
C LEU A 68 0.90 0.15 0.42
N ARG A 69 1.51 0.25 -0.76
CA ARG A 69 0.77 0.39 -2.02
C ARG A 69 -0.08 -0.82 -2.33
N SER A 70 0.50 -2.01 -2.26
CA SER A 70 -0.21 -3.24 -2.56
C SER A 70 -1.35 -3.48 -1.59
N THR A 71 -1.18 -3.10 -0.32
CA THR A 71 -2.25 -3.19 0.69
C THR A 71 -3.41 -2.26 0.34
N ARG A 72 -3.15 -0.99 -0.02
CA ARG A 72 -4.18 -0.03 -0.45
C ARG A 72 -4.92 -0.50 -1.70
N GLU A 73 -4.18 -1.03 -2.68
CA GLU A 73 -4.77 -1.56 -3.91
C GLU A 73 -5.59 -2.83 -3.63
N HIS A 74 -5.11 -3.69 -2.75
CA HIS A 74 -5.83 -4.87 -2.31
C HIS A 74 -7.15 -4.51 -1.63
N GLU A 75 -7.17 -3.52 -0.73
CA GLU A 75 -8.39 -3.04 -0.09
C GLU A 75 -9.38 -2.45 -1.11
N ALA A 76 -8.90 -1.70 -2.11
CA ALA A 76 -9.74 -1.17 -3.17
C ALA A 76 -10.36 -2.30 -4.03
N LEU A 77 -9.56 -3.29 -4.40
CA LEU A 77 -10.04 -4.49 -5.11
C LEU A 77 -11.02 -5.27 -4.25
N GLN A 78 -10.73 -5.45 -2.97
CA GLN A 78 -11.62 -6.10 -2.04
C GLN A 78 -12.94 -5.33 -1.94
N ALA A 79 -12.96 -4.00 -1.86
CA ALA A 79 -14.21 -3.24 -1.84
C ALA A 79 -15.07 -3.48 -3.10
N VAL A 80 -14.45 -3.63 -4.27
CA VAL A 80 -15.15 -3.89 -5.54
C VAL A 80 -15.63 -5.34 -5.66
N TYR A 81 -14.77 -6.30 -5.28
CA TYR A 81 -14.95 -7.72 -5.55
C TYR A 81 -15.33 -8.55 -4.32
N ARG A 82 -15.47 -7.96 -3.13
CA ARG A 82 -16.04 -8.58 -1.92
C ARG A 82 -17.56 -8.69 -2.06
N ARG A 83 -18.00 -9.30 -3.16
CA ARG A 83 -19.31 -9.93 -3.23
C ARG A 83 -19.08 -11.40 -2.84
N GLY A 84 -19.91 -11.92 -1.95
CA GLY A 84 -19.91 -13.35 -1.65
C GLY A 84 -20.28 -14.17 -2.88
N GLU A 85 -20.53 -15.46 -2.68
CA GLU A 85 -21.09 -16.30 -3.75
C GLU A 85 -22.39 -15.67 -4.27
N ARG A 86 -22.49 -15.55 -5.59
CA ARG A 86 -23.71 -15.05 -6.25
C ARG A 86 -24.82 -16.07 -6.02
N THR A 87 -26.04 -15.58 -5.80
CA THR A 87 -27.20 -16.46 -5.74
C THR A 87 -27.41 -17.18 -7.08
N VAL A 88 -28.13 -18.30 -7.05
CA VAL A 88 -28.50 -19.05 -8.28
C VAL A 88 -29.21 -18.13 -9.28
N ALA A 89 -30.04 -17.20 -8.79
CA ALA A 89 -30.75 -16.23 -9.61
C ALA A 89 -29.86 -15.20 -10.29
N GLU A 90 -28.93 -14.60 -9.53
CA GLU A 90 -27.96 -13.67 -10.09
C GLU A 90 -27.06 -14.36 -11.13
N SER A 91 -26.70 -15.61 -10.87
CA SER A 91 -25.89 -16.42 -11.78
C SER A 91 -26.64 -16.78 -13.06
N ALA A 92 -27.93 -17.15 -12.98
CA ALA A 92 -28.78 -17.39 -14.15
C ALA A 92 -28.92 -16.12 -15.01
N ASN A 93 -29.18 -14.98 -14.37
CA ASN A 93 -29.34 -13.71 -15.09
C ASN A 93 -28.08 -13.27 -15.85
N LEU A 94 -26.88 -13.57 -15.33
CA LEU A 94 -25.61 -13.23 -16.01
C LEU A 94 -25.43 -13.92 -17.36
N VAL A 95 -26.01 -15.11 -17.53
CA VAL A 95 -25.94 -15.88 -18.77
C VAL A 95 -27.22 -15.76 -19.60
N GLY A 96 -28.12 -14.83 -19.24
CA GLY A 96 -29.39 -14.61 -19.94
C GLY A 96 -30.47 -15.66 -19.64
N LEU A 97 -30.33 -16.41 -18.55
CA LEU A 97 -31.32 -17.38 -18.08
C LEU A 97 -32.18 -16.78 -16.96
N GLN A 98 -33.37 -17.34 -16.74
CA GLN A 98 -34.27 -16.99 -15.65
C GLN A 98 -34.65 -18.25 -14.85
N LEU A 99 -34.94 -18.09 -13.55
CA LEU A 99 -35.48 -19.20 -12.77
C LEU A 99 -36.90 -19.54 -13.21
N PRO A 100 -37.28 -20.83 -13.16
CA PRO A 100 -38.67 -21.24 -13.35
C PRO A 100 -39.55 -20.62 -12.26
N LYS A 101 -40.78 -20.22 -12.64
CA LYS A 101 -41.79 -19.76 -11.69
C LYS A 101 -42.23 -20.95 -10.83
N PRO A 102 -42.36 -20.80 -9.51
CA PRO A 102 -42.95 -21.84 -8.67
C PRO A 102 -44.39 -22.11 -9.11
N TYR A 103 -44.83 -23.35 -8.99
CA TYR A 103 -46.20 -23.75 -9.28
C TYR A 103 -47.13 -23.14 -8.21
N GLU A 104 -48.14 -22.39 -8.63
CA GLU A 104 -49.21 -21.88 -7.77
C GLU A 104 -50.44 -22.78 -7.95
N GLU A 105 -50.94 -23.35 -6.84
CA GLU A 105 -52.16 -24.19 -6.78
C GLU A 105 -53.45 -23.37 -6.90
#